data_AF-A0A6G4N4A7-F1
#
_entry.id   AF-A0A6G4N4A7-F1
#
_cell.length_a   1.000
_cell.length_b   1.000
_cell.length_c   1.000
_cell.angle_alpha   90.00
_cell.angle_beta   90.00
_cell.angle_gamma   90.00
#
_symmetry.space_group_name_H-M   'P 1'
#
loop_
_entity.id
_entity.type
_entity.pdbx_description
1 polymer ?
#
loop_
_entity_poly.entity_id
_entity_poly.type
_entity_poly.pdbx_seq_one_letter_code
_entity_poly.pdbx_strand_id
1 'polypeptide(L)' 'MAVQLVLNFIIAVFWLFVTNSYTTNNFVLGFIFGLVLVYLLHRVLPGRFYVITLYRIIKLVIIFLIELIKAN' A
#
# COMPACT_ATOMS: atom_id res chain seq x y z
N MET A 1 -5.45 0.60 10.93
CA MET A 1 -5.46 0.10 9.54
C MET A 1 -5.17 1.22 8.53
N ALA A 2 -5.93 2.33 8.51
CA ALA A 2 -5.63 3.48 7.65
C ALA A 2 -4.27 4.14 7.94
N VAL A 3 -3.83 4.14 9.21
CA VAL A 3 -2.55 4.71 9.64
C VAL A 3 -1.35 4.15 8.86
N GLN A 4 -1.33 2.85 8.54
CA GLN A 4 -0.21 2.23 7.81
C GLN A 4 -0.17 2.61 6.33
N LEU A 5 -1.34 2.78 5.69
CA LEU A 5 -1.45 3.30 4.32
C LEU A 5 -1.00 4.75 4.26
N VAL A 6 -1.49 5.57 5.21
CA VAL A 6 -1.09 6.97 5.33
C VAL A 6 0.41 7.07 5.61
N LEU A 7 0.98 6.20 6.45
CA LEU A 7 2.42 6.13 6.69
C LEU A 7 3.21 5.78 5.43
N ASN A 8 2.75 4.80 4.65
CA ASN A 8 3.39 4.43 3.40
C ASN A 8 3.39 5.61 2.40
N PHE A 9 2.26 6.32 2.31
CA PHE A 9 2.13 7.50 1.48
C PHE A 9 3.03 8.64 1.95
N ILE A 10 3.11 8.87 3.27
CA ILE A 10 4.02 9.85 3.88
C ILE A 10 5.47 9.47 3.57
N ILE A 11 5.87 8.20 3.69
CA ILE A 11 7.22 7.74 3.36
C ILE A 11 7.52 7.97 1.87
N ALA A 12 6.59 7.67 0.97
CA ALA A 12 6.76 7.91 -0.46
C ALA A 12 6.93 9.41 -0.77
N VAL A 13 6.19 10.28 -0.08
CA VAL A 13 6.34 11.74 -0.18
C VAL A 13 7.69 12.19 0.37
N PHE A 14 8.11 11.70 1.55
CA PHE A 14 9.43 11.97 2.11
C PHE A 14 10.56 11.51 1.19
N TRP A 15 10.40 10.36 0.53
CA TRP A 15 11.36 9.88 -0.47
C TRP A 15 11.53 10.87 -1.61
N LEU A 16 10.44 11.41 -2.16
CA LEU A 16 10.51 12.45 -3.19
C LEU A 16 11.25 13.70 -2.70
N PHE A 17 11.00 14.14 -1.46
CA PHE A 17 11.72 15.25 -0.84
C PHE A 17 13.22 14.97 -0.70
N VAL A 18 13.59 13.78 -0.22
CA VAL A 18 15.00 13.38 -0.04
C VAL A 18 15.74 13.28 -1.36
N THR A 19 15.10 12.74 -2.39
CA THR A 19 15.72 12.58 -3.71
C THR A 19 15.67 13.87 -4.56
N ASN A 20 14.94 14.89 -4.10
CA ASN A 20 14.64 16.15 -4.80
C ASN A 20 14.23 15.97 -6.28
N SER A 21 13.64 14.81 -6.60
CA SER A 21 13.36 14.35 -7.95
C SER A 21 11.89 13.95 -8.03
N TYR A 22 11.07 14.87 -8.53
CA TYR A 22 9.61 14.74 -8.63
C TYR A 22 9.18 13.96 -9.88
N THR A 23 9.94 12.94 -10.28
CA THR A 23 9.60 12.10 -11.42
C THR A 23 8.67 10.96 -10.98
N THR A 24 7.74 10.58 -11.85
CA THR A 24 6.82 9.47 -11.60
C THR A 24 7.57 8.17 -11.28
N ASN A 25 8.71 7.93 -11.93
CA ASN A 25 9.55 6.77 -11.67
C ASN A 25 10.09 6.76 -10.23
N ASN A 26 10.58 7.91 -9.75
CA ASN A 26 11.10 8.02 -8.39
C ASN A 26 10.01 7.94 -7.33
N PHE A 27 8.78 8.39 -7.65
CA PHE A 27 7.61 8.19 -6.79
C PHE A 27 7.27 6.71 -6.64
N VAL A 28 7.28 5.94 -7.74
CA VAL A 28 7.03 4.48 -7.69
C VAL A 28 8.10 3.77 -6.88
N LEU A 29 9.38 4.13 -7.05
CA LEU A 29 10.48 3.59 -6.25
C LEU A 29 10.31 3.90 -4.76
N GLY A 30 9.96 5.15 -4.42
CA GLY A 30 9.70 5.57 -3.04
C GLY A 30 8.49 4.86 -2.42
N PHE A 31 7.45 4.58 -3.19
CA PHE A 31 6.28 3.83 -2.74
C PHE A 31 6.63 2.36 -2.45
N ILE A 32 7.42 1.71 -3.31
CA ILE A 32 7.94 0.35 -3.08
C ILE A 32 8.84 0.34 -1.84
N PHE A 33 9.73 1.33 -1.70
CA PHE A 33 10.60 1.45 -0.52
C PHE A 33 9.80 1.62 0.77
N GLY A 34 8.78 2.49 0.75
CA GLY A 34 7.84 2.64 1.86
C GLY A 34 7.10 1.34 2.19
N LEU A 35 6.81 0.51 1.18
CA LEU A 35 6.13 -0.77 1.37
C LEU A 35 7.05 -1.77 2.07
N VAL A 36 8.32 -1.82 1.67
CA VAL A 36 9.35 -2.64 2.33
C VAL A 36 9.62 -2.17 3.77
N LEU A 37 9.67 -0.86 4.00
CA LEU A 37 9.83 -0.29 5.35
C LEU A 37 8.66 -0.62 6.28
N VAL A 38 7.43 -0.43 5.80
CA VAL A 38 6.22 -0.81 6.54
C VAL A 38 6.16 -2.33 6.77
N TYR A 39 6.66 -3.12 5.80
CA TYR A 39 6.82 -4.57 5.97
C TYR A 39 7.85 -4.93 7.03
N LEU A 40 8.98 -4.24 7.13
CA LEU A 40 9.98 -4.48 8.19
C LEU A 40 9.47 -4.07 9.58
N LEU A 41 8.81 -2.92 9.68
CA LEU A 41 8.29 -2.38 10.95
C LEU A 41 7.00 -3.05 11.45
N HIS A 42 6.46 -3.99 10.69
CA HIS A 42 5.23 -4.70 11.07
C HIS A 42 5.30 -5.40 12.41
N ARG A 43 6.51 -5.80 12.82
CA ARG A 43 6.75 -6.55 14.05
C ARG A 43 6.74 -5.62 15.27
N VAL A 44 6.95 -4.32 15.06
CA VAL A 44 7.07 -3.29 16.10
C VAL A 44 5.74 -2.53 16.29
N LEU A 45 4.92 -2.45 15.25
CA LEU A 45 3.61 -1.78 15.31
C LEU A 45 2.52 -2.73 15.87
N PRO A 46 1.88 -2.44 17.01
CA PRO A 46 0.79 -3.26 17.55
C PRO A 46 -0.47 -3.08 16.67
N GLY A 47 -0.73 -4.04 15.78
CA GLY A 47 -1.93 -4.05 14.93
C GLY A 47 -1.79 -4.91 13.69
N ARG A 48 -2.91 -5.50 13.24
CA ARG A 48 -2.96 -6.38 12.05
C ARG A 48 -2.35 -5.68 10.83
N PHE A 49 -1.42 -6.37 10.18
CA PHE A 49 -0.71 -5.93 8.98
C PHE A 49 -1.66 -5.46 7.86
N TYR A 50 -1.44 -4.25 7.34
CA TYR A 50 -2.25 -3.65 6.28
C TYR A 50 -2.31 -4.49 4.99
N VAL A 51 -1.25 -5.22 4.64
CA VAL A 51 -1.19 -6.10 3.46
C VAL A 51 -2.28 -7.18 3.49
N ILE A 52 -2.60 -7.71 4.68
CA ILE A 52 -3.65 -8.74 4.85
C ILE A 52 -5.05 -8.15 4.59
N THR A 53 -5.28 -6.90 5.00
CA THR A 53 -6.55 -6.21 4.75
C THR A 53 -6.69 -5.84 3.27
N LEU A 54 -5.62 -5.37 2.63
CA LEU A 54 -5.64 -5.04 1.20
C LEU A 54 -5.89 -6.28 0.33
N TYR A 55 -5.24 -7.41 0.66
CA TYR A 55 -5.50 -8.69 -0.01
C TYR A 55 -6.96 -9.14 0.14
N ARG A 56 -7.55 -8.97 1.33
CA ARG A 56 -8.98 -9.28 1.56
C ARG A 56 -9.92 -8.38 0.76
N ILE A 57 -9.63 -7.09 0.62
CA ILE A 57 -10.42 -6.16 -0.20
C ILE A 57 -10.33 -6.51 -1.68
N ILE A 58 -9.12 -6.73 -2.21
CA ILE A 58 -8.92 -7.14 -3.60
C ILE A 58 -9.65 -8.46 -3.89
N LYS A 59 -9.55 -9.44 -2.98
CA LYS A 59 -10.27 -10.71 -3.10
C LYS A 59 -11.79 -10.51 -3.16
N LEU A 60 -12.35 -9.62 -2.32
CA LEU A 60 -13.77 -9.29 -2.36
C LEU A 60 -14.18 -8.60 -3.67
N VAL A 61 -13.38 -7.65 -4.16
CA VAL A 61 -13.65 -6.96 -5.44
C VAL A 61 -13.63 -7.94 -6.60
N ILE A 62 -12.67 -8.87 -6.64
CA ILE A 62 -12.60 -9.91 -7.69
C ILE A 62 -13.83 -10.84 -7.63
N ILE A 63 -14.20 -11.30 -6.43
CA ILE A 63 -15.41 -12.13 -6.27
C ILE A 63 -16.66 -11.37 -6.72
N PHE A 64 -16.76 -10.09 -6.36
CA PHE A 64 -17.87 -9.24 -6.77
C PHE A 64 -17.94 -9.07 -8.29
N LEU A 65 -16.80 -8.84 -8.97
CA LEU A 65 -16.76 -8.73 -10.43
C LEU A 65 -17.11 -10.05 -11.13
N ILE A 66 -16.68 -11.19 -10.58
CA ILE A 66 -17.03 -12.51 -11.11
C ILE A 66 -18.53 -12.75 -10.99
N GLU A 67 -19.12 -12.48 -9.83
CA GLU A 67 -20.56 -12.60 -9.61
C GLU A 67 -21.35 -11.64 -10.51
N LEU A 68 -20.87 -10.41 -10.71
CA LEU A 68 -21.50 -9.44 -11.62
C LEU A 68 -21.56 -9.97 -13.06
N ILE A 69 -20.47 -10.56 -13.56
CA ILE A 69 -20.42 -11.16 -14.90
C ILE A 69 -21.29 -12.42 -14.98
N LYS A 70 -21.41 -13.19 -13.89
CA LYS A 70 -22.25 -14.40 -13.85
C LYS A 70 -23.74 -14.09 -13.78
N ALA A 71 -24.11 -12.95 -13.17
CA ALA A 71 -25.48 -12.50 -12.99
C ALA A 71 -26.06 -11.78 -14.21
N ASN A 72 -25.22 -11.47 -15.22
CA ASN A 72 -25.62 -10.86 -16.48
C ASN A 72 -25.43 -11.82 -17.66
#